data_AF-A0A7U9KRS4-F1
#
_entry.id   AF-A0A7U9KRS4-F1
#
_cell.length_a   1.000
_cell.length_b   1.000
_cell.length_c   1.000
_cell.angle_alpha   90.00
_cell.angle_beta   90.00
_cell.angle_gamma   90.00
#
_symmetry.space_group_name_H-M   'P 1'
#
loop_
_entity.id
_entity.type
_entity.pdbx_description
1 polymer ?
#
loop_
_entity_poly.entity_id
_entity_poly.type
_entity_poly.pdbx_seq_one_letter_code
_entity_poly.pdbx_strand_id
1 'polypeptide(L)'
;MSTEALHRLVVNGDVCGSGLLGRRAKLRMREAMYEVFEAGFTAAGIAEGACHMEDRGDGVLVALAPDVPSAHLVGPWLEGVYQKLRLVNEGRLEPLRMRVAMHAGSVAQDAKGLAGRAVDLACRLCDSATARDVMQLADRAPLLFVVSDALYHDVVAEGGACIEPEHYRRARVSEKETDVEAWFHVPRLPFPPLPAQTTHEAPPSPAVPARDRPRATGVRAAQDPPPEQGGGAGHGGTVPPPASGPAGEGAAAGAAPAPAPYGTTYQIQHVGGDQQNFRGNTINTNGGFVGINKAAAPAPARTPASEPSADDAPRTGSVPEGGDR
;
A
#
# COMPACT_ATOMS: atom_id res chain seq x y z
N MET A 1 -1.43 -28.75 -4.18
CA MET A 1 -1.76 -27.31 -4.18
C MET A 1 -0.50 -26.58 -4.60
N SER A 2 -0.53 -25.80 -5.68
CA SER A 2 0.68 -25.09 -6.12
C SER A 2 0.88 -23.90 -5.19
N THR A 3 1.94 -23.94 -4.39
CA THR A 3 2.44 -22.84 -3.55
C THR A 3 3.39 -21.92 -4.30
N GLU A 4 3.47 -22.06 -5.62
CA GLU A 4 4.36 -21.29 -6.46
C GLU A 4 3.95 -19.81 -6.45
N ALA A 5 4.89 -18.97 -6.04
CA ALA A 5 4.68 -17.54 -5.99
C ALA A 5 5.10 -16.92 -7.33
N LEU A 6 4.16 -16.21 -7.97
CA LEU A 6 4.41 -15.48 -9.21
C LEU A 6 4.62 -14.00 -8.91
N HIS A 7 5.45 -13.35 -9.70
CA HIS A 7 5.56 -11.89 -9.65
C HIS A 7 4.30 -11.28 -10.29
N ARG A 8 3.48 -10.58 -9.50
CA ARG A 8 2.20 -10.03 -9.91
C ARG A 8 2.05 -8.61 -9.39
N LEU A 9 1.33 -7.79 -10.14
CA LEU A 9 0.83 -6.51 -9.62
C LEU A 9 -0.34 -6.78 -8.67
N VAL A 10 -0.29 -6.18 -7.49
CA VAL A 10 -1.33 -6.25 -6.46
C VAL A 10 -1.95 -4.88 -6.27
N VAL A 11 -3.27 -4.84 -6.19
CA VAL A 11 -4.08 -3.65 -5.89
C VAL A 11 -4.86 -3.93 -4.62
N ASN A 12 -4.75 -3.07 -3.61
CA ASN A 12 -5.64 -3.07 -2.46
C ASN A 12 -6.43 -1.76 -2.46
N GLY A 13 -7.73 -1.78 -2.24
CA GLY A 13 -8.53 -0.57 -2.10
C GLY A 13 -9.63 -0.70 -1.07
N ASP A 14 -9.99 0.40 -0.43
CA ASP A 14 -11.05 0.46 0.58
C ASP A 14 -11.85 1.76 0.52
N VAL A 15 -13.07 1.72 1.05
CA VAL A 15 -13.94 2.90 1.19
C VAL A 15 -13.74 3.55 2.56
N CYS A 16 -13.41 4.84 2.54
CA CYS A 16 -13.25 5.67 3.73
C CYS A 16 -14.56 5.75 4.54
N GLY A 17 -14.47 5.57 5.87
CA GLY A 17 -15.61 5.77 6.76
C GLY A 17 -16.70 4.70 6.70
N SER A 18 -16.46 3.59 6.00
CA SER A 18 -17.36 2.43 5.87
C SER A 18 -17.90 1.92 7.22
N GLY A 19 -17.09 1.97 8.28
CA GLY A 19 -17.43 1.51 9.62
C GLY A 19 -18.63 2.23 10.25
N LEU A 20 -18.91 3.46 9.81
CA LEU A 20 -20.04 4.27 10.29
C LEU A 20 -21.36 3.95 9.57
N LEU A 21 -21.29 3.19 8.49
CA LEU A 21 -22.45 2.89 7.65
C LEU A 21 -23.32 1.78 8.25
N GLY A 22 -24.64 1.99 8.25
CA GLY A 22 -25.61 0.93 8.49
C GLY A 22 -25.62 -0.12 7.39
N ARG A 23 -26.16 -1.32 7.67
CA ARG A 23 -26.15 -2.48 6.76
C ARG A 23 -26.56 -2.17 5.31
N ARG A 24 -27.66 -1.44 5.09
CA ARG A 24 -28.14 -1.09 3.74
C ARG A 24 -27.20 -0.13 3.01
N ALA A 25 -26.58 0.80 3.74
CA ALA A 25 -25.60 1.71 3.18
C ALA A 25 -24.30 0.97 2.82
N LYS A 26 -23.86 0.01 3.66
CA LYS A 26 -22.72 -0.87 3.34
C LYS A 26 -22.94 -1.69 2.07
N LEU A 27 -24.12 -2.27 1.87
CA LEU A 27 -24.41 -3.04 0.65
C LEU A 27 -24.34 -2.17 -0.61
N ARG A 28 -24.97 -0.98 -0.60
CA ARG A 28 -24.92 -0.03 -1.73
C ARG A 28 -23.51 0.54 -1.97
N MET A 29 -22.76 0.78 -0.91
CA MET A 29 -21.36 1.18 -0.98
C MET A 29 -20.52 0.09 -1.63
N ARG A 30 -20.69 -1.17 -1.21
CA ARG A 30 -19.97 -2.33 -1.72
C ARG A 30 -20.26 -2.55 -3.21
N GLU A 31 -21.52 -2.50 -3.62
CA GLU A 31 -21.93 -2.55 -5.03
C GLU A 31 -21.24 -1.46 -5.87
N ALA A 32 -21.32 -0.21 -5.42
CA ALA A 32 -20.69 0.92 -6.11
C ALA A 32 -19.16 0.82 -6.17
N MET A 33 -18.51 0.29 -5.12
CA MET A 33 -17.07 0.05 -5.11
C MET A 33 -16.65 -0.95 -6.20
N TYR A 34 -17.40 -2.05 -6.35
CA TYR A 34 -17.12 -3.03 -7.41
C TYR A 34 -17.31 -2.42 -8.80
N GLU A 35 -18.42 -1.72 -9.03
CA GLU A 35 -18.62 -1.03 -10.31
C GLU A 35 -17.48 -0.06 -10.67
N VAL A 36 -16.89 0.61 -9.67
CA VAL A 36 -15.75 1.51 -9.85
C VAL A 36 -14.50 0.77 -10.28
N PHE A 37 -14.18 -0.36 -9.64
CA PHE A 37 -13.03 -1.19 -10.00
C PHE A 37 -13.19 -1.83 -11.39
N GLU A 38 -14.38 -2.37 -11.69
CA GLU A 38 -14.69 -2.99 -12.98
C GLU A 38 -14.60 -1.98 -14.14
N ALA A 39 -15.07 -0.74 -13.93
CA ALA A 39 -14.91 0.32 -14.91
C ALA A 39 -13.44 0.68 -15.14
N GLY A 40 -12.60 0.64 -14.11
CA GLY A 40 -11.15 0.77 -14.23
C GLY A 40 -10.54 -0.32 -15.12
N PHE A 41 -10.86 -1.59 -14.84
CA PHE A 41 -10.34 -2.71 -15.64
C PHE A 41 -10.80 -2.64 -17.09
N THR A 42 -12.05 -2.25 -17.32
CA THR A 42 -12.60 -2.01 -18.66
C THR A 42 -11.82 -0.89 -19.38
N ALA A 43 -11.57 0.24 -18.70
CA ALA A 43 -10.84 1.37 -19.26
C ALA A 43 -9.37 1.03 -19.61
N ALA A 44 -8.77 0.11 -18.85
CA ALA A 44 -7.41 -0.38 -19.09
C ALA A 44 -7.32 -1.55 -20.09
N GLY A 45 -8.46 -2.00 -20.65
CA GLY A 45 -8.51 -3.12 -21.59
C GLY A 45 -8.13 -4.45 -20.94
N ILE A 46 -8.33 -4.60 -19.62
CA ILE A 46 -8.02 -5.82 -18.89
C ILE A 46 -9.15 -6.82 -19.09
N ALA A 47 -8.82 -7.93 -19.76
CA ALA A 47 -9.76 -9.00 -20.06
C ALA A 47 -10.33 -9.63 -18.79
N GLU A 48 -11.55 -10.16 -18.90
CA GLU A 48 -12.14 -11.01 -17.86
C GLU A 48 -11.21 -12.21 -17.59
N GLY A 49 -10.95 -12.50 -16.31
CA GLY A 49 -10.03 -13.55 -15.90
C GLY A 49 -8.54 -13.16 -15.88
N ALA A 50 -8.15 -11.99 -16.38
CA ALA A 50 -6.79 -11.45 -16.25
C ALA A 50 -6.49 -10.87 -14.86
N CYS A 51 -7.41 -11.05 -13.91
CA CYS A 51 -7.21 -10.71 -12.50
C CYS A 51 -7.95 -11.69 -11.59
N HIS A 52 -7.41 -11.90 -10.40
CA HIS A 52 -8.09 -12.53 -9.28
C HIS A 52 -8.48 -11.44 -8.28
N MET A 53 -9.76 -11.37 -7.90
CA MET A 53 -10.29 -10.36 -6.99
C MET A 53 -10.99 -11.00 -5.80
N GLU A 54 -10.64 -10.52 -4.61
CA GLU A 54 -11.19 -10.96 -3.33
C GLU A 54 -12.02 -9.85 -2.68
N ASP A 55 -13.19 -10.24 -2.18
CA ASP A 55 -14.04 -9.37 -1.37
C ASP A 55 -13.52 -9.23 0.06
N ARG A 56 -13.35 -7.99 0.53
CA ARG A 56 -12.96 -7.66 1.90
C ARG A 56 -14.06 -6.92 2.67
N GLY A 57 -15.29 -6.90 2.13
CA GLY A 57 -16.45 -6.24 2.71
C GLY A 57 -16.53 -4.77 2.32
N ASP A 58 -15.66 -3.93 2.88
CA ASP A 58 -15.54 -2.51 2.56
C ASP A 58 -14.33 -2.17 1.69
N GLY A 59 -13.61 -3.20 1.26
CA GLY A 59 -12.49 -3.12 0.35
C GLY A 59 -12.40 -4.31 -0.59
N VAL A 60 -11.40 -4.26 -1.45
CA VAL A 60 -11.07 -5.27 -2.44
C VAL A 60 -9.57 -5.50 -2.46
N LEU A 61 -9.18 -6.75 -2.67
CA LEU A 61 -7.79 -7.13 -2.95
C LEU A 61 -7.73 -7.81 -4.30
N VAL A 62 -6.88 -7.32 -5.19
CA VAL A 62 -6.75 -7.81 -6.56
C VAL A 62 -5.31 -8.19 -6.84
N ALA A 63 -5.09 -9.35 -7.47
CA ALA A 63 -3.83 -9.70 -8.10
C ALA A 63 -4.02 -9.88 -9.61
N LEU A 64 -3.26 -9.14 -10.40
CA LEU A 64 -3.32 -9.19 -11.86
C LEU A 64 -2.54 -10.40 -12.39
N ALA A 65 -2.92 -10.93 -13.55
CA ALA A 65 -2.11 -11.93 -14.24
C ALA A 65 -0.70 -11.36 -14.56
N PRO A 66 0.37 -12.18 -14.56
CA PRO A 66 1.75 -11.69 -14.71
C PRO A 66 2.05 -10.96 -16.03
N ASP A 67 1.25 -11.18 -17.06
CA ASP A 67 1.37 -10.60 -18.39
C ASP A 67 0.63 -9.26 -18.54
N VAL A 68 -0.12 -8.83 -17.53
CA VAL A 68 -0.79 -7.52 -17.53
C VAL A 68 0.24 -6.39 -17.36
N PRO A 69 0.34 -5.44 -18.31
CA PRO A 69 1.28 -4.34 -18.20
C PRO A 69 0.94 -3.41 -17.03
N SER A 70 1.90 -3.17 -16.13
CA SER A 70 1.68 -2.30 -14.96
C SER A 70 1.30 -0.87 -15.33
N ALA A 71 1.80 -0.35 -16.45
CA ALA A 71 1.44 0.97 -16.98
C ALA A 71 -0.07 1.12 -17.25
N HIS A 72 -0.76 0.04 -17.63
CA HIS A 72 -2.21 0.07 -17.84
C HIS A 72 -2.97 0.29 -16.52
N LEU A 73 -2.41 -0.16 -15.39
CA LEU A 73 -3.02 -0.04 -14.06
C LEU A 73 -2.74 1.31 -13.40
N VAL A 74 -1.52 1.83 -13.53
CA VAL A 74 -1.18 3.15 -12.94
C VAL A 74 -1.67 4.34 -13.77
N GLY A 75 -2.04 4.12 -15.05
CA GLY A 75 -2.59 5.14 -15.94
C GLY A 75 -4.08 4.94 -16.28
N PRO A 76 -4.44 4.26 -17.38
CA PRO A 76 -5.83 4.12 -17.84
C PRO A 76 -6.81 3.57 -16.80
N TRP A 77 -6.40 2.56 -16.03
CA TRP A 77 -7.24 2.00 -14.97
C TRP A 77 -7.54 3.02 -13.88
N LEU A 78 -6.52 3.73 -13.42
CA LEU A 78 -6.64 4.75 -12.38
C LEU A 78 -7.57 5.88 -12.83
N GLU A 79 -7.43 6.34 -14.07
CA GLU A 79 -8.33 7.33 -14.66
C GLU A 79 -9.76 6.79 -14.78
N GLY A 80 -9.95 5.53 -15.19
CA GLY A 80 -11.26 4.87 -15.26
C GLY A 80 -11.95 4.76 -13.90
N VAL A 81 -11.20 4.34 -12.87
CA VAL A 81 -11.64 4.31 -11.47
C VAL A 81 -12.06 5.71 -11.02
N TYR A 82 -11.23 6.72 -11.28
CA TYR A 82 -11.52 8.10 -10.90
C TYR A 82 -12.81 8.61 -11.56
N GLN A 83 -12.98 8.43 -12.87
CA GLN A 83 -14.15 8.93 -13.60
C GLN A 83 -15.43 8.19 -13.17
N LYS A 84 -15.38 6.86 -13.01
CA LYS A 84 -16.55 6.10 -12.54
C LYS A 84 -16.91 6.47 -11.11
N LEU A 85 -15.93 6.70 -10.23
CA LEU A 85 -16.19 7.14 -8.86
C LEU A 85 -16.84 8.52 -8.81
N ARG A 86 -16.45 9.45 -9.69
CA ARG A 86 -17.13 10.75 -9.83
C ARG A 86 -18.59 10.58 -10.23
N LEU A 87 -18.85 9.78 -11.27
CA LEU A 87 -20.20 9.51 -11.77
C LEU A 87 -21.08 8.88 -10.68
N VAL A 88 -20.56 7.87 -9.97
CA VAL A 88 -21.24 7.22 -8.84
C VAL A 88 -21.57 8.20 -7.71
N ASN A 89 -20.76 9.26 -7.55
CA ASN A 89 -20.95 10.29 -6.55
C ASN A 89 -21.89 11.42 -6.96
N GLU A 90 -22.33 11.48 -8.23
CA GLU A 90 -23.31 12.46 -8.67
C GLU A 90 -24.62 12.33 -7.88
N GLY A 91 -25.08 13.45 -7.32
CA GLY A 91 -26.30 13.50 -6.52
C GLY A 91 -26.21 12.84 -5.13
N ARG A 92 -25.05 12.33 -4.70
CA ARG A 92 -24.88 11.82 -3.33
C ARG A 92 -24.70 12.97 -2.34
N LEU A 93 -25.46 12.93 -1.24
CA LEU A 93 -25.24 13.82 -0.10
C LEU A 93 -23.90 13.55 0.59
N GLU A 94 -23.54 12.27 0.69
CA GLU A 94 -22.27 11.79 1.22
C GLU A 94 -21.51 11.04 0.11
N PRO A 95 -20.51 11.69 -0.53
CA PRO A 95 -19.71 11.06 -1.57
C PRO A 95 -18.94 9.85 -1.03
N LEU A 96 -18.87 8.80 -1.82
CA LEU A 96 -17.91 7.71 -1.62
C LEU A 96 -16.50 8.26 -1.84
N ARG A 97 -15.63 7.92 -0.89
CA ARG A 97 -14.22 8.29 -0.91
C ARG A 97 -13.40 7.03 -0.74
N MET A 98 -12.36 6.87 -1.55
CA MET A 98 -11.60 5.62 -1.62
C MET A 98 -10.11 5.85 -1.47
N ARG A 99 -9.44 4.91 -0.82
CA ARG A 99 -7.98 4.78 -0.87
C ARG A 99 -7.65 3.54 -1.69
N VAL A 100 -6.65 3.65 -2.54
CA VAL A 100 -6.13 2.54 -3.34
C VAL A 100 -4.62 2.54 -3.25
N ALA A 101 -4.02 1.38 -3.05
CA ALA A 101 -2.58 1.19 -3.07
C ALA A 101 -2.17 0.07 -4.03
N MET A 102 -1.00 0.21 -4.66
CA MET A 102 -0.44 -0.78 -5.57
C MET A 102 1.03 -1.08 -5.31
N HIS A 103 1.38 -2.33 -5.54
CA HIS A 103 2.77 -2.81 -5.54
C HIS A 103 2.90 -4.08 -6.39
N ALA A 104 4.03 -4.24 -7.07
CA ALA A 104 4.36 -5.44 -7.84
C ALA A 104 5.38 -6.29 -7.09
N GLY A 105 5.11 -7.59 -6.94
CA GLY A 105 6.00 -8.49 -6.23
C GLY A 105 5.50 -9.93 -6.19
N SER A 106 6.18 -10.74 -5.37
CA SER A 106 5.87 -12.17 -5.24
C SER A 106 4.53 -12.42 -4.52
N VAL A 107 3.64 -13.16 -5.18
CA VAL A 107 2.30 -13.52 -4.70
C VAL A 107 2.03 -15.00 -4.95
N ALA A 108 1.66 -15.72 -3.90
CA ALA A 108 1.07 -17.05 -4.00
C ALA A 108 -0.46 -16.93 -3.93
N GLN A 109 -1.15 -17.82 -4.63
CA GLN A 109 -2.61 -17.92 -4.62
C GLN A 109 -3.01 -19.38 -4.37
N ASP A 110 -3.86 -19.61 -3.36
CA ASP A 110 -4.44 -20.92 -3.06
C ASP A 110 -5.97 -20.85 -2.91
N ALA A 111 -6.59 -21.94 -2.47
CA ALA A 111 -8.05 -22.01 -2.26
C ALA A 111 -8.57 -21.07 -1.16
N LYS A 112 -7.68 -20.52 -0.33
CA LYS A 112 -7.99 -19.56 0.74
C LYS A 112 -7.66 -18.13 0.34
N GLY A 113 -7.06 -17.91 -0.83
CA GLY A 113 -6.82 -16.58 -1.39
C GLY A 113 -5.36 -16.25 -1.63
N LEU A 114 -5.06 -14.95 -1.62
CA LEU A 114 -3.76 -14.37 -1.92
C LEU A 114 -2.88 -14.26 -0.67
N ALA A 115 -1.62 -14.63 -0.81
CA ALA A 115 -0.61 -14.48 0.24
C ALA A 115 0.75 -14.06 -0.34
N GLY A 116 1.47 -13.21 0.37
CA GLY A 116 2.84 -12.84 0.01
C GLY A 116 3.21 -11.41 0.42
N ARG A 117 4.51 -11.11 0.39
CA ARG A 117 5.02 -9.79 0.78
C ARG A 117 4.41 -8.66 -0.05
N ALA A 118 4.06 -8.93 -1.31
CA ALA A 118 3.44 -7.91 -2.15
C ALA A 118 2.02 -7.55 -1.71
N VAL A 119 1.26 -8.56 -1.27
CA VAL A 119 -0.07 -8.37 -0.66
C VAL A 119 0.06 -7.59 0.64
N ASP A 120 0.98 -7.98 1.51
CA ASP A 120 1.22 -7.29 2.78
C ASP A 120 1.55 -5.81 2.56
N LEU A 121 2.46 -5.51 1.63
CA LEU A 121 2.86 -4.14 1.35
C LEU A 121 1.70 -3.31 0.78
N ALA A 122 0.96 -3.81 -0.22
CA ALA A 122 -0.18 -3.09 -0.78
C ALA A 122 -1.24 -2.76 0.28
N CYS A 123 -1.59 -3.74 1.13
CA CYS A 123 -2.51 -3.52 2.25
C CYS A 123 -1.98 -2.46 3.23
N ARG A 124 -0.72 -2.56 3.65
CA ARG A 124 -0.11 -1.64 4.62
C ARG A 124 0.02 -0.21 4.10
N LEU A 125 0.30 -0.03 2.80
CA LEU A 125 0.29 1.28 2.16
C LEU A 125 -1.11 1.91 2.20
N CYS A 126 -2.15 1.16 1.84
CA CYS A 126 -3.54 1.61 1.82
C CYS A 126 -4.07 1.97 3.22
N ASP A 127 -3.68 1.18 4.22
CA ASP A 127 -4.12 1.33 5.62
C ASP A 127 -3.29 2.31 6.45
N SER A 128 -2.23 2.88 5.87
CA SER A 128 -1.29 3.70 6.62
C SER A 128 -1.90 4.97 7.21
N ALA A 129 -1.37 5.40 8.36
CA ALA A 129 -1.69 6.70 8.96
C ALA A 129 -1.52 7.83 7.93
N THR A 130 -0.40 7.84 7.18
CA THR A 130 -0.15 8.81 6.11
C THR A 130 -1.25 8.84 5.06
N ALA A 131 -1.73 7.68 4.58
CA ALA A 131 -2.82 7.62 3.59
C ALA A 131 -4.15 8.15 4.16
N ARG A 132 -4.43 7.88 5.45
CA ARG A 132 -5.60 8.42 6.15
C ARG A 132 -5.50 9.94 6.32
N ASP A 133 -4.33 10.45 6.69
CA ASP A 133 -4.09 11.88 6.87
C ASP A 133 -4.23 12.64 5.55
N VAL A 134 -3.69 12.12 4.45
CA VAL A 134 -3.87 12.72 3.11
C VAL A 134 -5.36 12.80 2.75
N MET A 135 -6.14 11.75 3.01
CA MET A 135 -7.58 11.79 2.79
C MET A 135 -8.31 12.72 3.77
N GLN A 136 -7.81 12.93 4.97
CA GLN A 136 -8.39 13.91 5.89
C GLN A 136 -8.13 15.34 5.41
N LEU A 137 -6.91 15.61 4.94
CA LEU A 137 -6.49 16.93 4.44
C LEU A 137 -7.11 17.26 3.07
N ALA A 138 -7.25 16.27 2.19
CA ALA A 138 -7.94 16.40 0.90
C ALA A 138 -9.43 16.05 1.04
N ASP A 139 -10.16 16.74 1.92
CA ASP A 139 -11.53 16.41 2.35
C ASP A 139 -12.56 16.32 1.21
N ARG A 140 -12.32 16.99 0.08
CA ARG A 140 -13.15 16.93 -1.14
C ARG A 140 -12.68 15.92 -2.19
N ALA A 141 -11.49 15.32 -2.02
CA ALA A 141 -10.98 14.36 -2.98
C ALA A 141 -11.72 13.01 -2.85
N PRO A 142 -12.24 12.45 -3.96
CA PRO A 142 -12.90 11.15 -3.94
C PRO A 142 -11.92 9.99 -3.91
N LEU A 143 -10.67 10.17 -4.36
CA LEU A 143 -9.71 9.09 -4.53
C LEU A 143 -8.31 9.51 -4.07
N LEU A 144 -7.68 8.65 -3.28
CA LEU A 144 -6.24 8.64 -3.06
C LEU A 144 -5.67 7.38 -3.72
N PHE A 145 -4.57 7.58 -4.46
CA PHE A 145 -3.79 6.52 -5.05
C PHE A 145 -2.37 6.51 -4.46
N VAL A 146 -1.89 5.33 -4.08
CA VAL A 146 -0.57 5.14 -3.48
C VAL A 146 0.17 4.04 -4.23
N VAL A 147 1.43 4.26 -4.59
CA VAL A 147 2.29 3.22 -5.16
C VAL A 147 3.54 3.04 -4.31
N SER A 148 4.05 1.81 -4.25
CA SER A 148 5.36 1.56 -3.64
C SER A 148 6.47 2.30 -4.39
N ASP A 149 7.59 2.58 -3.72
CA ASP A 149 8.76 3.21 -4.33
C ASP A 149 9.27 2.49 -5.59
N ALA A 150 9.40 1.16 -5.56
CA ALA A 150 9.81 0.37 -6.73
C ALA A 150 8.86 0.56 -7.92
N LEU A 151 7.55 0.42 -7.71
CA LEU A 151 6.55 0.63 -8.77
C LEU A 151 6.55 2.05 -9.33
N TYR A 152 6.86 3.06 -8.50
CA TYR A 152 7.00 4.42 -8.98
C TYR A 152 8.18 4.54 -9.95
N HIS A 153 9.37 4.08 -9.53
CA HIS A 153 10.57 4.19 -10.36
C HIS A 153 10.51 3.34 -11.63
N ASP A 154 9.93 2.14 -11.56
CA ASP A 154 9.90 1.20 -12.69
C ASP A 154 8.83 1.55 -13.74
N VAL A 155 7.78 2.29 -13.35
CA VAL A 155 6.60 2.51 -14.22
C VAL A 155 6.12 3.94 -14.22
N VAL A 156 5.86 4.53 -13.04
CA VAL A 156 5.25 5.87 -12.97
C VAL A 156 6.22 6.94 -13.48
N ALA A 157 7.49 6.85 -13.12
CA ALA A 157 8.51 7.85 -13.47
C ALA A 157 8.76 7.94 -14.99
N GLU A 158 8.54 6.85 -15.73
CA GLU A 158 8.65 6.80 -17.19
C GLU A 158 7.47 7.52 -17.89
N GLY A 159 6.38 7.79 -17.17
CA GLY A 159 5.17 8.40 -17.72
C GLY A 159 4.39 7.47 -18.66
N GLY A 160 3.50 8.05 -19.46
CA GLY A 160 2.68 7.31 -20.41
C GLY A 160 1.24 7.80 -20.48
N ALA A 161 0.36 6.99 -21.07
CA ALA A 161 -1.05 7.33 -21.19
C ALA A 161 -1.70 7.50 -19.80
N CYS A 162 -2.18 8.71 -19.51
CA CYS A 162 -2.80 9.08 -18.22
C CYS A 162 -1.85 8.97 -17.00
N ILE A 163 -0.53 9.02 -17.20
CA ILE A 163 0.46 8.98 -16.12
C ILE A 163 1.18 10.33 -16.08
N GLU A 164 1.03 11.05 -14.98
CA GLU A 164 1.64 12.38 -14.74
C GLU A 164 2.57 12.28 -13.51
N PRO A 165 3.84 11.88 -13.69
CA PRO A 165 4.77 11.62 -12.59
C PRO A 165 4.94 12.82 -11.63
N GLU A 166 4.85 14.04 -12.17
CA GLU A 166 4.98 15.30 -11.45
C GLU A 166 3.86 15.57 -10.43
N HIS A 167 2.74 14.85 -10.52
CA HIS A 167 1.62 14.94 -9.57
C HIS A 167 1.74 13.98 -8.38
N TYR A 168 2.79 13.14 -8.34
CA TYR A 168 3.08 12.27 -7.21
C TYR A 168 3.99 12.96 -6.19
N ARG A 169 3.81 12.65 -4.90
CA ARG A 169 4.73 13.08 -3.85
C ARG A 169 5.14 11.92 -2.97
N ARG A 170 6.43 11.85 -2.68
CA ARG A 170 7.03 10.82 -1.84
C ARG A 170 6.79 11.12 -0.35
N ALA A 171 6.43 10.09 0.40
CA ALA A 171 6.37 10.12 1.86
C ALA A 171 6.72 8.76 2.44
N ARG A 172 7.38 8.78 3.59
CA ARG A 172 7.63 7.58 4.41
C ARG A 172 6.33 7.03 5.02
N VAL A 173 6.17 5.71 4.96
CA VAL A 173 5.11 4.93 5.59
C VAL A 173 5.74 4.02 6.63
N SER A 174 5.49 4.32 7.90
CA SER A 174 5.97 3.55 9.05
C SER A 174 4.78 2.89 9.75
N GLU A 175 4.49 1.64 9.40
CA GLU A 175 3.35 0.86 9.92
C GLU A 175 3.78 -0.57 10.25
N LYS A 176 3.69 -0.94 11.53
CA LYS A 176 4.17 -2.22 12.07
C LYS A 176 5.63 -2.49 11.68
N GLU A 177 5.88 -3.56 10.94
CA GLU A 177 7.18 -3.98 10.42
C GLU A 177 7.50 -3.34 9.05
N THR A 178 6.75 -2.31 8.63
CA THR A 178 6.96 -1.61 7.36
C THR A 178 7.51 -0.25 7.65
N ASP A 179 8.66 0.01 7.06
CA ASP A 179 9.26 1.33 7.06
C ASP A 179 9.84 1.57 5.68
N VAL A 180 9.00 2.15 4.81
CA VAL A 180 9.26 2.24 3.37
C VAL A 180 8.92 3.63 2.85
N GLU A 181 9.52 4.00 1.74
CA GLU A 181 9.05 5.13 0.94
C GLU A 181 7.90 4.69 0.03
N ALA A 182 6.93 5.58 -0.15
CA ALA A 182 5.81 5.40 -1.06
C ALA A 182 5.44 6.73 -1.71
N TRP A 183 4.74 6.65 -2.84
CA TRP A 183 4.36 7.79 -3.65
C TRP A 183 2.85 7.95 -3.67
N PHE A 184 2.39 9.13 -3.29
CA PHE A 184 0.99 9.47 -3.12
C PHE A 184 0.55 10.33 -4.30
N HIS A 185 -0.66 10.10 -4.79
CA HIS A 185 -1.29 10.84 -5.86
C HIS A 185 -2.78 11.01 -5.57
N VAL A 186 -3.28 12.22 -5.74
CA VAL A 186 -4.71 12.52 -5.63
C VAL A 186 -5.14 13.11 -6.96
N PRO A 187 -5.94 12.39 -7.77
CA PRO A 187 -6.32 12.87 -9.09
C PRO A 187 -6.97 14.25 -9.04
N ARG A 188 -6.58 15.11 -9.99
CA ARG A 188 -7.00 16.52 -10.11
C ARG A 188 -6.53 17.46 -8.99
N LEU A 189 -5.58 17.03 -8.16
CA LEU A 189 -4.76 17.94 -7.36
C LEU A 189 -3.35 18.03 -7.97
N PRO A 190 -2.72 19.22 -7.99
CA PRO A 190 -1.34 19.37 -8.48
C PRO A 190 -0.33 18.64 -7.59
N PHE A 191 -0.66 18.44 -6.30
CA PHE A 191 0.09 17.61 -5.37
C PHE A 191 -0.84 17.16 -4.22
N PRO A 192 -0.67 15.94 -3.71
CA PRO A 192 -1.37 15.50 -2.51
C PRO A 192 -0.91 16.33 -1.28
N PRO A 193 -1.84 16.68 -0.37
CA PRO A 193 -1.47 17.33 0.89
C PRO A 193 -0.89 16.28 1.84
N LEU A 194 0.44 16.12 1.83
CA LEU A 194 1.14 15.25 2.76
C LEU A 194 1.21 15.88 4.16
N PRO A 195 1.03 15.11 5.24
CA PRO A 195 1.28 15.60 6.59
C PRO A 195 2.75 16.00 6.71
N ALA A 196 3.04 17.06 7.48
CA ALA A 196 4.40 17.49 7.75
C ALA A 196 5.17 16.31 8.34
N GLN A 197 6.13 15.78 7.58
CA GLN A 197 7.00 14.73 8.08
C GLN A 197 7.81 15.39 9.18
N THR A 198 7.57 15.02 10.44
CA THR A 198 8.55 15.29 11.48
C THR A 198 9.79 14.50 11.07
N THR A 199 10.71 15.15 10.36
CA THR A 199 12.07 14.69 10.26
C THR A 199 12.56 14.58 11.69
N HIS A 200 12.50 13.38 12.26
CA HIS A 200 13.42 13.00 13.30
C HIS A 200 14.78 12.78 12.62
N GLU A 201 15.28 13.83 11.99
CA GLU A 201 16.70 13.97 11.76
C GLU A 201 17.25 14.19 13.17
N ALA A 202 17.71 13.10 13.77
CA ALA A 202 18.47 13.19 15.00
C ALA A 202 19.54 14.26 14.77
N PRO A 203 19.65 15.28 15.64
CA PRO A 203 20.67 16.30 15.47
C PRO A 203 22.02 15.61 15.30
N PRO A 204 22.90 16.10 14.40
CA PRO A 204 24.19 15.48 14.18
C PRO A 204 24.88 15.34 15.53
N SER A 205 25.12 14.09 15.93
CA SER A 205 25.86 13.80 17.15
C SER A 205 27.16 14.60 17.09
N PRO A 206 27.51 15.39 18.12
CA PRO A 206 28.72 16.21 18.08
C PRO A 206 29.90 15.29 17.80
N ALA A 207 30.65 15.61 16.74
CA ALA A 207 31.79 14.83 16.28
C ALA A 207 32.74 14.56 17.46
N VAL A 208 33.01 13.29 17.71
CA VAL A 208 34.04 12.87 18.67
C VAL A 208 35.37 13.43 18.18
N PRO A 209 36.12 14.21 18.99
CA PRO A 209 37.39 14.74 18.57
C PRO A 209 38.37 13.60 18.30
N ALA A 210 39.03 13.65 17.14
CA ALA A 210 40.08 12.72 16.76
C ALA A 210 41.23 12.81 17.76
N ARG A 211 41.38 11.79 18.61
CA ARG A 211 42.62 11.52 19.34
C ARG A 211 43.20 10.18 18.91
N ASP A 212 44.45 10.28 18.47
CA ASP A 212 45.50 9.28 18.38
C ASP A 212 45.30 8.09 17.44
N ARG A 213 45.57 8.33 16.15
CA ARG A 213 46.10 7.29 15.26
C ARG A 213 47.63 7.21 15.43
N PRO A 214 48.22 6.03 15.70
CA PRO A 214 49.67 5.89 15.73
C PRO A 214 50.28 6.08 14.34
N ARG A 215 51.42 6.79 14.35
CA ARG A 215 52.19 7.28 13.20
C ARG A 215 52.91 6.10 12.52
N ALA A 216 52.60 5.83 11.25
CA ALA A 216 53.34 4.87 10.44
C ALA A 216 54.74 5.45 10.11
N THR A 217 55.77 4.74 10.55
CA THR A 217 57.18 5.01 10.24
C THR A 217 57.49 4.63 8.80
N GLY A 218 58.20 5.51 8.10
CA GLY A 218 58.49 5.39 6.68
C GLY A 218 59.68 4.51 6.33
N VAL A 219 59.70 4.06 5.08
CA VAL A 219 60.91 3.68 4.33
C VAL A 219 60.75 4.19 2.88
N ARG A 220 61.68 5.04 2.42
CA ARG A 220 62.03 5.32 1.01
C ARG A 220 63.25 4.40 0.67
N ALA A 221 63.65 4.03 -0.55
CA ALA A 221 63.45 4.44 -1.95
C ALA A 221 63.95 3.31 -2.89
N ALA A 222 63.62 3.36 -4.19
CA ALA A 222 64.49 3.11 -5.38
C ALA A 222 63.60 3.09 -6.66
N GLN A 223 63.57 4.14 -7.48
CA GLN A 223 64.34 4.38 -8.72
C GLN A 223 63.98 3.48 -9.94
N ASP A 224 63.42 4.11 -10.99
CA ASP A 224 63.17 3.59 -12.36
C ASP A 224 64.46 3.32 -13.16
N PRO A 225 64.40 2.52 -14.27
CA PRO A 225 64.38 3.09 -15.64
C PRO A 225 63.62 2.21 -16.69
N PRO A 226 63.74 2.45 -18.03
CA PRO A 226 63.05 3.40 -18.93
C PRO A 226 62.13 2.71 -19.99
N PRO A 227 61.46 3.44 -20.93
CA PRO A 227 60.53 2.83 -21.90
C PRO A 227 61.18 2.50 -23.25
N GLU A 228 60.84 1.33 -23.82
CA GLU A 228 61.21 0.98 -25.21
C GLU A 228 60.09 1.32 -26.21
N GLN A 229 60.51 1.92 -27.32
CA GLN A 229 59.73 2.25 -28.51
C GLN A 229 59.76 1.10 -29.53
N GLY A 230 58.65 0.93 -30.25
CA GLY A 230 58.53 0.26 -31.55
C GLY A 230 57.04 0.09 -31.86
N GLY A 231 56.42 0.67 -32.88
CA GLY A 231 56.86 0.93 -34.24
C GLY A 231 56.22 -0.13 -35.15
N GLY A 232 55.06 0.16 -35.74
CA GLY A 232 54.38 -0.77 -36.65
C GLY A 232 53.14 -0.17 -37.29
N ALA A 233 53.16 -0.04 -38.61
CA ALA A 233 52.29 0.77 -39.43
C ALA A 233 50.97 0.10 -39.86
N GLY A 234 49.96 0.95 -40.10
CA GLY A 234 49.07 0.89 -41.27
C GLY A 234 48.00 -0.20 -41.33
N HIS A 235 46.73 0.21 -41.34
CA HIS A 235 45.87 0.14 -42.53
C HIS A 235 44.50 0.75 -42.20
N GLY A 236 44.10 1.75 -43.00
CA GLY A 236 42.76 2.32 -42.99
C GLY A 236 41.76 1.31 -43.54
N GLY A 237 40.70 1.07 -42.78
CA GLY A 237 39.49 0.38 -43.24
C GLY A 237 38.32 1.33 -43.08
N THR A 238 37.92 1.96 -44.17
CA THR A 238 36.69 2.74 -44.30
C THR A 238 35.47 1.86 -44.02
N VAL A 239 34.59 2.34 -43.15
CA VAL A 239 33.24 1.78 -42.93
C VAL A 239 32.36 2.15 -44.12
N PRO A 240 31.73 1.20 -44.84
CA PRO A 240 30.74 1.52 -45.85
C PRO A 240 29.36 1.79 -45.21
N PRO A 241 28.54 2.71 -45.76
CA PRO A 241 27.18 2.95 -45.30
C PRO A 241 26.24 1.81 -45.76
N PRO A 242 25.14 1.51 -45.03
CA PRO A 242 24.17 0.54 -45.51
C PRO A 242 23.39 1.09 -46.71
N ALA A 243 23.30 0.24 -47.73
CA ALA A 243 22.61 0.49 -48.99
C ALA A 243 21.08 0.55 -48.80
N SER A 244 20.46 1.53 -49.44
CA SER A 244 19.01 1.59 -49.66
C SER A 244 18.60 0.53 -50.68
N GLY A 245 17.70 -0.38 -50.27
CA GLY A 245 16.99 -1.33 -51.12
C GLY A 245 15.49 -1.01 -51.17
N PRO A 246 14.76 -1.48 -52.20
CA PRO A 246 13.55 -0.84 -52.70
C PRO A 246 12.27 -1.19 -51.91
N ALA A 247 11.28 -0.31 -52.09
CA ALA A 247 9.93 -0.39 -51.58
C ALA A 247 9.26 -1.74 -51.91
N GLY A 248 8.77 -2.41 -50.87
CA GLY A 248 7.84 -3.53 -50.93
C GLY A 248 6.45 -3.08 -50.48
N GLU A 249 5.46 -3.36 -51.31
CA GLU A 249 4.05 -3.02 -51.16
C GLU A 249 3.38 -3.70 -49.96
N GLY A 250 2.49 -2.95 -49.29
CA GLY A 250 1.20 -3.44 -48.80
C GLY A 250 1.18 -4.49 -47.68
N ALA A 251 1.19 -4.03 -46.42
CA ALA A 251 0.52 -4.74 -45.34
C ALA A 251 -0.50 -3.80 -44.69
N ALA A 252 -1.77 -4.10 -44.91
CA ALA A 252 -2.90 -3.36 -44.35
C ALA A 252 -2.79 -3.30 -42.82
N ALA A 253 -2.99 -2.11 -42.26
CA ALA A 253 -3.16 -1.89 -40.85
C ALA A 253 -4.31 -2.78 -40.34
N GLY A 254 -3.98 -3.78 -39.52
CA GLY A 254 -4.96 -4.55 -38.78
C GLY A 254 -5.77 -3.59 -37.92
N ALA A 255 -7.08 -3.58 -38.13
CA ALA A 255 -8.02 -2.79 -37.36
C ALA A 255 -7.80 -3.00 -35.86
N ALA A 256 -7.73 -1.88 -35.11
CA ALA A 256 -7.73 -1.91 -33.66
C ALA A 256 -8.93 -2.73 -33.16
N PRO A 257 -8.77 -3.61 -32.16
CA PRO A 257 -9.87 -4.37 -31.62
C PRO A 257 -10.94 -3.41 -31.06
N ALA A 258 -12.20 -3.68 -31.41
CA ALA A 258 -13.33 -2.89 -30.93
C ALA A 258 -13.37 -2.94 -29.38
N PRO A 259 -13.71 -1.81 -28.71
CA PRO A 259 -13.83 -1.79 -27.26
C PRO A 259 -14.88 -2.81 -26.81
N ALA A 260 -14.57 -3.55 -25.75
CA ALA A 260 -15.51 -4.49 -25.15
C ALA A 260 -16.81 -3.75 -24.76
N PRO A 261 -17.99 -4.32 -25.05
CA PRO A 261 -19.25 -3.69 -24.70
C PRO A 261 -19.37 -3.53 -23.18
N TYR A 262 -19.87 -2.37 -22.74
CA TYR A 262 -20.24 -2.11 -21.35
C TYR A 262 -21.15 -3.22 -20.84
N GLY A 263 -20.67 -4.01 -19.87
CA GLY A 263 -21.41 -5.14 -19.30
C GLY A 263 -20.57 -6.35 -18.90
N THR A 264 -19.24 -6.28 -18.94
CA THR A 264 -18.37 -7.38 -18.47
C THR A 264 -18.40 -7.46 -16.95
N THR A 265 -18.97 -8.54 -16.41
CA THR A 265 -18.99 -8.84 -14.97
C THR A 265 -17.67 -9.51 -14.59
N TYR A 266 -16.89 -8.94 -13.67
CA TYR A 266 -15.67 -9.58 -13.20
C TYR A 266 -16.02 -10.63 -12.12
N GLN A 267 -15.42 -11.82 -12.20
CA GLN A 267 -15.66 -12.88 -11.20
C GLN A 267 -15.09 -12.46 -9.84
N ILE A 268 -15.98 -12.12 -8.91
CA ILE A 268 -15.63 -11.80 -7.52
C ILE A 268 -15.56 -13.10 -6.74
N GLN A 269 -14.36 -13.52 -6.32
CA GLN A 269 -14.27 -14.63 -5.40
C GLN A 269 -14.61 -14.15 -4.00
N HIS A 270 -15.78 -14.58 -3.52
CA HIS A 270 -16.13 -14.51 -2.11
C HIS A 270 -15.32 -15.56 -1.36
N VAL A 271 -14.09 -15.19 -0.98
CA VAL A 271 -13.34 -15.98 0.00
C VAL A 271 -13.99 -15.75 1.36
N GLY A 272 -14.89 -16.66 1.75
CA GLY A 272 -15.43 -16.75 3.10
C GLY A 272 -14.31 -17.11 4.08
N GLY A 273 -13.59 -16.10 4.56
CA GLY A 273 -12.57 -16.22 5.59
C GLY A 273 -12.93 -15.37 6.80
N ASP A 274 -12.80 -15.96 7.99
CA ASP A 274 -12.95 -15.37 9.34
C ASP A 274 -11.92 -14.24 9.64
N GLN A 275 -11.74 -13.30 8.71
CA GLN A 275 -10.76 -12.22 8.82
C GLN A 275 -11.41 -10.90 8.39
N GLN A 276 -12.40 -10.46 9.17
CA GLN A 276 -12.71 -9.03 9.22
C GLN A 276 -11.70 -8.39 10.17
N ASN A 277 -10.68 -7.71 9.60
CA ASN A 277 -9.74 -6.93 10.36
C ASN A 277 -10.47 -5.75 11.02
N PHE A 278 -10.91 -5.95 12.26
CA PHE A 278 -11.33 -4.85 13.13
C PHE A 278 -10.19 -4.53 14.09
N ARG A 279 -9.90 -3.23 14.22
CA ARG A 279 -8.94 -2.66 15.18
C ARG A 279 -9.08 -3.33 16.56
N GLY A 280 -8.15 -4.22 16.88
CA GLY A 280 -7.85 -4.66 18.25
C GLY A 280 -8.77 -5.67 18.93
N ASN A 281 -9.92 -6.10 18.37
CA ASN A 281 -10.82 -7.05 19.04
C ASN A 281 -11.29 -8.19 18.12
N THR A 282 -11.28 -9.43 18.64
CA THR A 282 -11.80 -10.64 17.99
C THR A 282 -13.25 -10.87 18.42
N ILE A 283 -14.19 -11.02 17.47
CA ILE A 283 -15.54 -11.54 17.71
C ILE A 283 -15.82 -12.62 16.67
N ASN A 284 -16.10 -13.85 17.12
CA ASN A 284 -16.59 -14.94 16.26
C ASN A 284 -18.11 -14.82 16.11
N THR A 285 -18.63 -15.06 14.91
CA THR A 285 -20.06 -15.05 14.56
C THR A 285 -20.90 -16.16 15.19
N ASN A 286 -20.31 -17.01 16.04
CA ASN A 286 -21.03 -18.06 16.79
C ASN A 286 -21.45 -17.64 18.22
N GLY A 287 -21.73 -16.35 18.44
CA GLY A 287 -22.51 -15.90 19.61
C GLY A 287 -21.85 -16.06 21.00
N GLY A 288 -20.51 -16.11 21.09
CA GLY A 288 -19.78 -16.17 22.37
C GLY A 288 -19.00 -14.88 22.65
N PHE A 289 -19.41 -14.13 23.68
CA PHE A 289 -18.66 -12.98 24.19
C PHE A 289 -17.47 -13.46 25.05
N VAL A 290 -16.25 -13.00 24.77
CA VAL A 290 -15.10 -13.15 25.69
C VAL A 290 -14.37 -11.82 25.83
N GLY A 291 -14.62 -11.14 26.96
CA GLY A 291 -13.66 -10.38 27.77
C GLY A 291 -12.83 -9.24 27.15
N ILE A 292 -13.00 -8.04 27.70
CA ILE A 292 -12.07 -6.90 27.56
C ILE A 292 -10.80 -7.21 28.35
N ASN A 293 -9.61 -7.07 27.74
CA ASN A 293 -8.36 -6.90 28.51
C ASN A 293 -7.71 -5.56 28.16
N LYS A 294 -7.89 -4.59 29.07
CA LYS A 294 -6.98 -3.47 29.26
C LYS A 294 -6.67 -3.37 30.75
N ALA A 295 -5.47 -3.76 31.16
CA ALA A 295 -4.86 -3.24 32.38
C ALA A 295 -3.34 -3.39 32.33
N ALA A 296 -2.68 -2.33 32.78
CA ALA A 296 -1.24 -2.16 32.86
C ALA A 296 -0.55 -3.18 33.79
N ALA A 297 0.75 -3.37 33.57
CA ALA A 297 1.61 -4.16 34.44
C ALA A 297 1.72 -3.57 35.86
N PRO A 298 1.59 -4.37 36.93
CA PRO A 298 1.92 -3.93 38.29
C PRO A 298 3.40 -4.22 38.64
N ALA A 299 3.98 -3.33 39.46
CA ALA A 299 5.35 -3.39 40.00
C ALA A 299 5.58 -4.60 40.94
N PRO A 300 6.84 -5.07 41.14
CA PRO A 300 7.11 -6.29 41.90
C PRO A 300 6.90 -6.14 43.41
N ALA A 301 6.39 -7.22 44.01
CA ALA A 301 5.88 -7.32 45.37
C ALA A 301 6.95 -7.25 46.48
N ARG A 302 6.61 -6.59 47.59
CA ARG A 302 7.26 -6.77 48.90
C ARG A 302 6.59 -7.93 49.66
N THR A 303 7.39 -8.78 50.26
CA THR A 303 7.01 -9.95 51.08
C THR A 303 6.26 -9.54 52.36
N PRO A 304 5.16 -10.21 52.76
CA PRO A 304 4.46 -9.88 54.00
C PRO A 304 5.06 -10.58 55.22
N ALA A 305 5.14 -9.84 56.33
CA ALA A 305 5.35 -10.36 57.67
C ALA A 305 4.01 -10.81 58.28
N SER A 306 4.09 -11.84 59.12
CA SER A 306 3.04 -12.54 59.87
C SER A 306 2.18 -11.67 60.78
N GLU A 307 0.86 -11.90 60.79
CA GLU A 307 -0.09 -11.40 61.80
C GLU A 307 -0.26 -12.40 62.97
N PRO A 308 -0.48 -11.93 64.22
CA PRO A 308 -1.00 -12.75 65.30
C PRO A 308 -2.51 -12.58 65.51
N SER A 309 -3.11 -13.69 65.97
CA SER A 309 -4.50 -13.91 66.37
C SER A 309 -4.97 -13.02 67.54
N ALA A 310 -6.26 -12.63 67.52
CA ALA A 310 -7.04 -12.39 68.74
C ALA A 310 -8.55 -12.57 68.49
N ASP A 311 -9.07 -13.54 69.22
CA ASP A 311 -10.46 -13.83 69.57
C ASP A 311 -11.02 -12.70 70.47
N ASP A 312 -12.20 -12.14 70.17
CA ASP A 312 -13.28 -11.87 71.15
C ASP A 312 -14.49 -11.16 70.48
N ALA A 313 -15.69 -11.68 70.70
CA ALA A 313 -16.97 -11.01 70.45
C ALA A 313 -17.29 -10.07 71.65
N PRO A 314 -18.51 -9.50 71.88
CA PRO A 314 -19.74 -9.44 71.09
C PRO A 314 -20.42 -8.03 71.11
N ARG A 315 -21.57 -7.91 70.42
CA ARG A 315 -22.88 -7.40 70.91
C ARG A 315 -23.65 -6.50 69.93
N THR A 316 -24.88 -6.92 69.76
CA THR A 316 -26.06 -6.24 69.23
C THR A 316 -26.44 -4.99 70.05
N GLY A 317 -26.88 -3.93 69.36
CA GLY A 317 -27.48 -2.74 69.98
C GLY A 317 -28.30 -1.93 68.97
N SER A 318 -29.61 -1.96 69.17
CA SER A 318 -30.72 -1.28 68.49
C SER A 318 -30.66 0.25 68.55
N VAL A 319 -31.16 0.92 67.50
CA VAL A 319 -31.47 2.38 67.47
C VAL A 319 -32.96 2.54 67.10
N PRO A 320 -33.75 3.36 67.81
CA PRO A 320 -35.06 3.80 67.34
C PRO A 320 -35.03 5.21 66.72
N GLU A 321 -36.03 5.45 65.87
CA GLU A 321 -36.42 6.70 65.25
C GLU A 321 -36.81 7.80 66.25
N GLY A 322 -36.71 9.06 65.80
CA GLY A 322 -37.71 10.09 66.12
C GLY A 322 -37.20 11.45 66.59
N GLY A 323 -37.27 12.45 65.70
CA GLY A 323 -38.13 13.63 65.93
C GLY A 323 -37.60 14.84 66.72
N ASP A 324 -37.60 15.96 66.00
CA ASP A 324 -37.97 17.32 66.40
C ASP A 324 -37.01 18.25 67.19
N ARG A 325 -36.80 19.39 66.52
CA ARG A 325 -36.36 20.75 66.94
C ARG A 325 -34.88 21.05 67.06
#